data_AF-S9V0B7-F1
#
_entry.id   AF-S9V0B7-F1
#
_cell.length_a   1.000
_cell.length_b   1.000
_cell.length_c   1.000
_cell.angle_alpha   90.00
_cell.angle_beta   90.00
_cell.angle_gamma   90.00
#
_symmetry.space_group_name_H-M   'P 1'
#
loop_
_entity.id
_entity.type
_entity.pdbx_description
1 polymer ?
#
loop_
_entity_poly.entity_id
_entity_poly.type
_entity_poly.pdbx_seq_one_letter_code
_entity_poly.pdbx_strand_id
1 'polypeptide(L)'
;MQKSLQFAKTTNAIDDLVFNLSSALGQFKGDNGVGRLLTAGKLSLLSLMGEFDKTNDALFERRSNSVQNTRRCLVRLNEEFSSVLKHMDKVVSKVDSIVSIMHEFHESCDLEILSENANQQRDEGLRFKNLFADLDKVNATVQKIFADFHSNQTTCVQMNANSVQELGAIHNEVNTDVKRKQTDFDMLRRRVQVKQSEFERLRASGQPHNAAVQNAEATLREAAADVEVIGDSYLLEIQKGMDATRFALEQTTMSGWASINVFFVQLTTFMKDMSESTASIGNIAKVIKNEQQVSKELGEEKRRLEAVQVRAQQHKMEQQHQPQTLPPAAQHCDANYDLFIAESSPPTEDPSEPNYPPTKSKRMSIDDLFR
;
A
#
# COMPACT_ATOMS: atom_id res chain seq x y z
N MET A 1 -1.12 47.90 -1.29
CA MET A 1 -2.39 48.10 -2.06
C MET A 1 -3.32 46.88 -2.08
N GLN A 2 -2.85 45.63 -1.98
CA GLN A 2 -3.76 44.47 -1.89
C GLN A 2 -4.48 44.30 -0.53
N LYS A 3 -3.84 44.63 0.60
CA LYS A 3 -4.47 44.57 1.93
C LYS A 3 -5.57 45.62 2.13
N SER A 4 -5.44 46.80 1.52
CA SER A 4 -6.45 47.87 1.57
C SER A 4 -7.70 47.54 0.73
N LEU A 5 -7.56 46.74 -0.33
CA LEU A 5 -8.68 46.27 -1.15
C LEU A 5 -9.49 45.14 -0.47
N GLN A 6 -8.82 44.30 0.33
CA GLN A 6 -9.50 43.30 1.16
C GLN A 6 -10.27 43.96 2.31
N PHE A 7 -9.66 44.93 3.01
CA PHE A 7 -10.36 45.69 4.05
C PHE A 7 -11.58 46.45 3.51
N ALA A 8 -11.46 47.13 2.35
CA ALA A 8 -12.60 47.83 1.75
C ALA A 8 -13.75 46.88 1.36
N LYS A 9 -13.45 45.64 0.93
CA LYS A 9 -14.47 44.62 0.65
C LYS A 9 -15.15 44.11 1.94
N THR A 10 -14.42 43.91 3.02
CA THR A 10 -15.01 43.54 4.32
C THR A 10 -15.82 44.68 4.91
N THR A 11 -15.35 45.94 4.80
CA THR A 11 -16.09 47.11 5.30
C THR A 11 -17.38 47.31 4.52
N ASN A 12 -17.36 47.21 3.19
CA ASN A 12 -18.59 47.30 2.39
C ASN A 12 -19.57 46.15 2.69
N ALA A 13 -19.06 44.94 2.95
CA ALA A 13 -19.91 43.81 3.36
C ALA A 13 -20.51 44.01 4.76
N ILE A 14 -19.76 44.65 5.68
CA ILE A 14 -20.25 45.01 7.01
C ILE A 14 -21.27 46.16 6.92
N ASP A 15 -21.04 47.14 6.06
CA ASP A 15 -21.97 48.26 5.88
C ASP A 15 -23.28 47.80 5.21
N ASP A 16 -23.22 46.89 4.23
CA ASP A 16 -24.39 46.24 3.65
C ASP A 16 -25.13 45.39 4.70
N LEU A 17 -24.39 44.70 5.58
CA LEU A 17 -24.93 43.90 6.66
C LEU A 17 -25.62 44.77 7.72
N VAL A 18 -25.00 45.88 8.12
CA VAL A 18 -25.57 46.85 9.05
C VAL A 18 -26.80 47.55 8.44
N PHE A 19 -26.76 47.87 7.14
CA PHE A 19 -27.88 48.47 6.42
C PHE A 19 -29.08 47.52 6.30
N ASN A 20 -28.83 46.25 5.98
CA ASN A 20 -29.86 45.22 5.91
C ASN A 20 -30.42 44.88 7.30
N LEU A 21 -29.56 44.79 8.32
CA LEU A 21 -29.97 44.61 9.71
C LEU A 21 -30.84 45.78 10.19
N SER A 22 -30.44 47.01 9.89
CA SER A 22 -31.17 48.22 10.26
C SER A 22 -32.52 48.32 9.54
N SER A 23 -32.57 47.92 8.27
CA SER A 23 -33.81 47.88 7.47
C SER A 23 -34.77 46.78 7.94
N ALA A 24 -34.24 45.61 8.34
CA ALA A 24 -35.02 44.53 8.96
C ALA A 24 -35.54 44.92 10.35
N LEU A 25 -34.71 45.57 11.17
CA LEU A 25 -35.09 46.11 12.49
C LEU A 25 -36.13 47.23 12.40
N GLY A 26 -36.11 48.02 11.31
CA GLY A 26 -37.10 49.07 11.05
C GLY A 26 -38.54 48.58 10.99
N GLN A 27 -38.76 47.30 10.68
CA GLN A 27 -40.07 46.65 10.62
C GLN A 27 -40.66 46.38 12.02
N PHE A 28 -39.83 46.45 13.06
CA PHE A 28 -40.18 46.23 14.46
C PHE A 28 -40.23 47.55 15.25
N LYS A 29 -40.42 48.70 14.59
CA LYS A 29 -40.53 50.00 15.26
C LYS A 29 -41.97 50.25 15.75
N GLY A 30 -42.19 50.25 17.06
CA GLY A 30 -43.49 50.54 17.71
C GLY A 30 -43.60 49.97 19.13
N ASP A 31 -44.70 50.27 19.84
CA ASP A 31 -44.88 50.01 21.29
C ASP A 31 -44.85 48.52 21.71
N ASN A 32 -44.96 47.59 20.75
CA ASN A 32 -44.82 46.13 20.95
C ASN A 32 -43.70 45.51 20.09
N GLY A 33 -42.87 46.35 19.47
CA GLY A 33 -41.85 45.96 18.51
C GLY A 33 -40.70 45.17 19.12
N VAL A 34 -40.24 45.57 20.29
CA VAL A 34 -39.18 44.87 21.05
C VAL A 34 -39.66 43.50 21.54
N GLY A 35 -40.93 43.38 21.93
CA GLY A 35 -41.54 42.10 22.30
C GLY A 35 -41.60 41.14 21.12
N ARG A 36 -42.05 41.61 19.95
CA ARG A 36 -42.08 40.82 18.70
C ARG A 36 -40.68 40.47 18.19
N LEU A 37 -39.69 41.35 18.36
CA LEU A 37 -38.28 41.10 18.07
C LEU A 37 -37.67 40.06 19.02
N LEU A 38 -38.08 40.03 20.28
CA LEU A 38 -37.61 39.01 21.24
C LEU A 38 -38.24 37.64 20.99
N THR A 39 -39.51 37.60 20.57
CA THR A 39 -40.22 36.35 20.28
C THR A 39 -39.90 35.79 18.89
N ALA A 40 -39.68 36.63 17.88
CA ALA A 40 -39.31 36.20 16.52
C ALA A 40 -37.79 36.26 16.25
N GLY A 41 -37.05 37.18 16.86
CA GLY A 41 -35.73 37.61 16.40
C GLY A 41 -34.52 36.85 16.94
N LYS A 42 -34.66 35.82 17.79
CA LYS A 42 -33.51 34.99 18.19
C LYS A 42 -33.15 33.92 17.16
N LEU A 43 -34.12 33.44 16.38
CA LEU A 43 -33.91 32.45 15.31
C LEU A 43 -34.14 33.07 13.93
N SER A 44 -35.14 33.96 13.80
CA SER A 44 -35.52 34.52 12.50
C SER A 44 -34.54 35.56 11.94
N LEU A 45 -33.85 36.39 12.76
CA LEU A 45 -32.89 37.37 12.25
C LEU A 45 -31.57 36.75 11.76
N LEU A 46 -31.10 35.69 12.42
CA LEU A 46 -29.90 34.96 12.00
C LEU A 46 -30.20 34.01 10.82
N SER A 47 -31.40 33.45 10.77
CA SER A 47 -31.92 32.73 9.59
C SER A 47 -32.09 33.66 8.38
N LEU A 48 -32.61 34.88 8.57
CA LEU A 48 -32.76 35.90 7.52
C LEU A 48 -31.40 36.33 6.92
N MET A 49 -30.32 36.26 7.70
CA MET A 49 -28.96 36.62 7.27
C MET A 49 -28.21 35.48 6.58
N GLY A 50 -28.73 34.25 6.58
CA GLY A 50 -28.13 33.10 5.89
C GLY A 50 -26.71 32.72 6.35
N GLU A 51 -26.24 33.27 7.46
CA GLU A 51 -24.89 33.00 8.01
C GLU A 51 -24.86 31.76 8.91
N PHE A 52 -25.97 31.41 9.57
CA PHE A 52 -26.06 30.18 10.37
C PHE A 52 -26.26 28.92 9.50
N ASP A 53 -26.93 29.03 8.36
CA ASP A 53 -27.12 27.90 7.42
C ASP A 53 -25.80 27.51 6.74
N LYS A 54 -24.96 28.51 6.41
CA LYS A 54 -23.63 28.27 5.82
C LYS A 54 -22.68 27.50 6.74
N THR A 55 -22.82 27.59 8.07
CA THR A 55 -21.92 26.89 8.99
C THR A 55 -22.30 25.42 9.14
N ASN A 56 -23.59 25.08 9.26
CA ASN A 56 -24.04 23.70 9.37
C ASN A 56 -23.91 22.93 8.06
N ASP A 57 -24.23 23.55 6.92
CA ASP A 57 -24.01 22.96 5.60
C ASP A 57 -22.51 22.68 5.35
N ALA A 58 -21.64 23.65 5.68
CA ALA A 58 -20.20 23.46 5.55
C ALA A 58 -19.66 22.37 6.48
N LEU A 59 -20.20 22.24 7.69
CA LEU A 59 -19.84 21.17 8.62
C LEU A 59 -20.31 19.80 8.12
N PHE A 60 -21.52 19.73 7.58
CA PHE A 60 -22.06 18.52 6.96
C PHE A 60 -21.24 18.10 5.74
N GLU A 61 -20.92 19.03 4.84
CA GLU A 61 -20.05 18.79 3.68
C GLU A 61 -18.64 18.35 4.09
N ARG A 62 -18.06 19.00 5.12
CA ARG A 62 -16.78 18.56 5.68
C ARG A 62 -16.85 17.12 6.19
N ARG A 63 -17.94 16.75 6.87
CA ARG A 63 -18.13 15.39 7.40
C ARG A 63 -18.37 14.37 6.29
N SER A 64 -19.17 14.72 5.30
CA SER A 64 -19.38 13.96 4.06
C SER A 64 -18.03 13.66 3.37
N ASN A 65 -17.17 14.66 3.23
CA ASN A 65 -15.82 14.49 2.70
C ASN A 65 -14.96 13.56 3.57
N SER A 66 -15.04 13.68 4.90
CA SER A 66 -14.36 12.75 5.81
C SER A 66 -14.84 11.31 5.62
N VAL A 67 -16.14 11.08 5.44
CA VAL A 67 -16.71 9.74 5.15
C VAL A 67 -16.14 9.17 3.86
N GLN A 68 -16.13 9.94 2.78
CA GLN A 68 -15.56 9.50 1.49
C GLN A 68 -14.06 9.21 1.59
N ASN A 69 -13.32 10.03 2.34
CA ASN A 69 -11.90 9.82 2.58
C ASN A 69 -11.66 8.54 3.39
N THR A 70 -12.41 8.30 4.47
CA THR A 70 -12.32 7.06 5.27
C THR A 70 -12.61 5.84 4.41
N ARG A 71 -13.65 5.89 3.57
CA ARG A 71 -13.98 4.82 2.63
C ARG A 71 -12.83 4.53 1.68
N ARG A 72 -12.21 5.57 1.10
CA ARG A 72 -11.04 5.43 0.22
C ARG A 72 -9.85 4.81 0.95
N CYS A 73 -9.60 5.23 2.20
CA CYS A 73 -8.53 4.67 3.01
C CYS A 73 -8.72 3.17 3.28
N LEU A 74 -9.94 2.72 3.61
CA LEU A 74 -10.22 1.30 3.84
C LEU A 74 -10.09 0.45 2.57
N VAL A 75 -10.56 0.95 1.42
CA VAL A 75 -10.38 0.26 0.14
C VAL A 75 -8.89 0.10 -0.17
N ARG A 76 -8.11 1.19 -0.03
CA ARG A 76 -6.66 1.13 -0.23
C ARG A 76 -5.98 0.19 0.74
N LEU A 77 -6.40 0.16 2.01
CA LEU A 77 -5.86 -0.76 3.00
C LEU A 77 -6.07 -2.23 2.58
N ASN A 78 -7.26 -2.56 2.05
CA ASN A 78 -7.54 -3.90 1.51
C ASN A 78 -6.68 -4.25 0.29
N GLU A 79 -6.42 -3.28 -0.59
CA GLU A 79 -5.51 -3.45 -1.72
C GLU A 79 -4.09 -3.77 -1.25
N GLU A 80 -3.59 -3.03 -0.25
CA GLU A 80 -2.26 -3.27 0.34
C GLU A 80 -2.19 -4.63 1.03
N PHE A 81 -3.20 -5.01 1.82
CA PHE A 81 -3.27 -6.36 2.41
C PHE A 81 -3.21 -7.44 1.34
N SER A 82 -4.00 -7.30 0.29
CA SER A 82 -4.04 -8.25 -0.84
C SER A 82 -2.71 -8.30 -1.60
N SER A 83 -2.04 -7.16 -1.74
CA SER A 83 -0.71 -7.06 -2.34
C SER A 83 0.32 -7.85 -1.54
N VAL A 84 0.30 -7.74 -0.20
CA VAL A 84 1.22 -8.49 0.67
C VAL A 84 1.10 -9.99 0.43
N LEU A 85 -0.10 -10.58 0.35
CA LEU A 85 -0.17 -12.04 0.13
C LEU A 85 0.27 -12.44 -1.26
N LYS A 86 0.01 -11.63 -2.29
CA LYS A 86 0.54 -11.94 -3.63
C LYS A 86 2.07 -12.02 -3.61
N HIS A 87 2.74 -11.22 -2.77
CA HIS A 87 4.18 -11.32 -2.60
C HIS A 87 4.56 -12.55 -1.76
N MET A 88 3.82 -12.87 -0.71
CA MET A 88 4.09 -14.07 0.10
C MET A 88 3.86 -15.37 -0.68
N ASP A 89 2.82 -15.45 -1.51
CA ASP A 89 2.55 -16.55 -2.43
C ASP A 89 3.74 -16.80 -3.35
N LYS A 90 4.29 -15.72 -3.93
CA LYS A 90 5.51 -15.80 -4.74
C LYS A 90 6.69 -16.34 -3.94
N VAL A 91 6.89 -15.89 -2.70
CA VAL A 91 7.98 -16.39 -1.85
C VAL A 91 7.80 -17.89 -1.58
N VAL A 92 6.61 -18.31 -1.20
CA VAL A 92 6.29 -19.71 -0.91
C VAL A 92 6.48 -20.59 -2.16
N SER A 93 6.02 -20.16 -3.33
CA SER A 93 6.26 -20.86 -4.60
C SER A 93 7.75 -20.98 -4.96
N LYS A 94 8.57 -20.00 -4.55
CA LYS A 94 10.02 -20.05 -4.76
C LYS A 94 10.71 -21.01 -3.80
N VAL A 95 10.24 -21.10 -2.55
CA VAL A 95 10.72 -22.11 -1.61
C VAL A 95 10.44 -23.52 -2.13
N ASP A 96 9.22 -23.75 -2.63
CA ASP A 96 8.82 -25.01 -3.26
C ASP A 96 9.72 -25.36 -4.46
N SER A 97 9.93 -24.41 -5.36
CA SER A 97 10.83 -24.57 -6.50
C SER A 97 12.28 -24.87 -6.08
N ILE A 98 12.79 -24.26 -5.01
CA ILE A 98 14.13 -24.57 -4.48
C ILE A 98 14.18 -26.02 -3.97
N VAL A 99 13.15 -26.46 -3.25
CA VAL A 99 13.06 -27.86 -2.78
C VAL A 99 13.04 -28.83 -3.97
N SER A 100 12.28 -28.55 -5.03
CA SER A 100 12.29 -29.37 -6.25
C SER A 100 13.67 -29.41 -6.90
N ILE A 101 14.36 -28.26 -7.02
CA ILE A 101 15.73 -28.22 -7.56
C ILE A 101 16.70 -29.03 -6.68
N MET A 102 16.52 -29.03 -5.36
CA MET A 102 17.33 -29.86 -4.46
C MET A 102 17.13 -31.36 -4.72
N HIS A 103 15.89 -31.79 -5.02
CA HIS A 103 15.63 -33.17 -5.44
C HIS A 103 16.32 -33.49 -6.78
N GLU A 104 16.15 -32.64 -7.79
CA GLU A 104 16.79 -32.83 -9.11
C GLU A 104 18.32 -32.87 -9.00
N PHE A 105 18.89 -32.03 -8.14
CA PHE A 105 20.33 -32.02 -7.86
C PHE A 105 20.78 -33.33 -7.19
N HIS A 106 20.01 -33.84 -6.23
CA HIS A 106 20.30 -35.13 -5.60
C HIS A 106 20.22 -36.29 -6.59
N GLU A 107 19.18 -36.30 -7.43
CA GLU A 107 19.02 -37.35 -8.44
C GLU A 107 20.14 -37.31 -9.49
N SER A 108 20.61 -36.12 -9.87
CA SER A 108 21.61 -35.96 -10.93
C SER A 108 23.05 -36.14 -10.44
N CYS A 109 23.37 -35.66 -9.24
CA CYS A 109 24.75 -35.62 -8.74
C CYS A 109 24.99 -36.68 -7.68
N ASP A 110 24.13 -36.75 -6.66
CA ASP A 110 24.41 -37.57 -5.48
C ASP A 110 24.20 -39.06 -5.78
N LEU A 111 23.19 -39.42 -6.58
CA LEU A 111 22.99 -40.82 -6.98
C LEU A 111 24.16 -41.37 -7.79
N GLU A 112 24.76 -40.56 -8.67
CA GLU A 112 25.95 -40.95 -9.44
C GLU A 112 27.15 -41.17 -8.51
N ILE A 113 27.39 -40.27 -7.55
CA ILE A 113 28.47 -40.40 -6.55
C ILE A 113 28.27 -41.65 -5.67
N LEU A 114 27.03 -41.92 -5.23
CA LEU A 114 26.70 -43.09 -4.42
C LEU A 114 26.72 -44.41 -5.23
N SER A 115 26.65 -44.34 -6.56
CA SER A 115 26.63 -45.51 -7.44
C SER A 115 27.97 -46.24 -7.54
N GLU A 116 29.09 -45.55 -7.31
CA GLU A 116 30.44 -46.10 -7.38
C GLU A 116 30.77 -47.06 -6.20
N ASN A 117 30.05 -46.95 -5.07
CA ASN A 117 30.31 -47.70 -3.82
C ASN A 117 29.24 -48.78 -3.55
N ALA A 118 29.24 -49.86 -4.34
CA ALA A 118 28.20 -50.90 -4.39
C ALA A 118 27.87 -51.64 -3.06
N ASN A 119 28.73 -51.59 -2.03
CA ASN A 119 28.51 -52.29 -0.76
C ASN A 119 27.88 -51.42 0.36
N GLN A 120 27.82 -50.09 0.21
CA GLN A 120 27.18 -49.15 1.16
C GLN A 120 25.81 -48.62 0.70
N GLN A 121 25.48 -48.82 -0.58
CA GLN A 121 24.30 -48.28 -1.26
C GLN A 121 22.95 -48.47 -0.55
N ARG A 122 22.74 -49.58 0.17
CA ARG A 122 21.40 -49.93 0.65
C ARG A 122 20.96 -49.15 1.90
N ASP A 123 21.89 -48.80 2.77
CA ASP A 123 21.60 -48.10 4.03
C ASP A 123 21.68 -46.57 3.85
N GLU A 124 22.64 -46.10 3.05
CA GLU A 124 22.80 -44.67 2.71
C GLU A 124 21.68 -44.17 1.79
N GLY A 125 21.28 -44.94 0.78
CA GLY A 125 20.14 -44.58 -0.07
C GLY A 125 18.82 -44.50 0.69
N LEU A 126 18.64 -45.31 1.74
CA LEU A 126 17.47 -45.23 2.61
C LEU A 126 17.49 -43.96 3.49
N ARG A 127 18.68 -43.55 3.95
CA ARG A 127 18.87 -42.30 4.72
C ARG A 127 18.56 -41.05 3.90
N PHE A 128 19.12 -40.92 2.70
CA PHE A 128 18.82 -39.79 1.82
C PHE A 128 17.34 -39.73 1.49
N LYS A 129 16.72 -40.86 1.17
CA LYS A 129 15.28 -40.93 0.94
C LYS A 129 14.46 -40.43 2.14
N ASN A 130 14.88 -40.72 3.36
CA ASN A 130 14.22 -40.22 4.57
C ASN A 130 14.44 -38.71 4.75
N LEU A 131 15.64 -38.18 4.47
CA LEU A 131 15.93 -36.74 4.55
C LEU A 131 15.12 -35.93 3.54
N PHE A 132 14.96 -36.43 2.31
CA PHE A 132 14.12 -35.81 1.29
C PHE A 132 12.63 -35.91 1.63
N ALA A 133 12.18 -37.02 2.24
CA ALA A 133 10.82 -37.12 2.76
C ALA A 133 10.56 -36.12 3.91
N ASP A 134 11.53 -35.89 4.78
CA ASP A 134 11.46 -34.86 5.83
C ASP A 134 11.45 -33.45 5.22
N LEU A 135 12.23 -33.22 4.16
CA LEU A 135 12.23 -31.96 3.40
C LEU A 135 10.86 -31.68 2.79
N ASP A 136 10.25 -32.67 2.14
CA ASP A 136 8.90 -32.58 1.56
C ASP A 136 7.84 -32.31 2.63
N LYS A 137 7.99 -32.93 3.81
CA LYS A 137 7.09 -32.69 4.94
C LYS A 137 7.19 -31.26 5.46
N VAL A 138 8.40 -30.70 5.56
CA VAL A 138 8.59 -29.30 5.96
C VAL A 138 8.06 -28.35 4.88
N ASN A 139 8.29 -28.66 3.61
CA ASN A 139 7.75 -27.87 2.50
C ASN A 139 6.21 -27.88 2.47
N ALA A 140 5.58 -29.05 2.68
CA ALA A 140 4.13 -29.14 2.84
C ALA A 140 3.61 -28.34 4.04
N THR A 141 4.40 -28.26 5.11
CA THR A 141 4.08 -27.44 6.29
C THR A 141 4.13 -25.95 5.94
N VAL A 142 5.12 -25.50 5.18
CA VAL A 142 5.21 -24.12 4.64
C VAL A 142 3.97 -23.77 3.81
N GLN A 143 3.55 -24.67 2.90
CA GLN A 143 2.34 -24.48 2.09
C GLN A 143 1.09 -24.38 2.96
N LYS A 144 0.98 -25.20 4.00
CA LYS A 144 -0.15 -25.16 4.94
C LYS A 144 -0.19 -23.85 5.73
N ILE A 145 0.96 -23.41 6.28
CA ILE A 145 1.08 -22.14 7.01
C ILE A 145 0.61 -20.98 6.12
N PHE A 146 0.99 -21.01 4.84
CA PHE A 146 0.54 -20.01 3.87
C PHE A 146 -0.97 -20.07 3.60
N ALA A 147 -1.54 -21.26 3.41
CA ALA A 147 -2.98 -21.44 3.22
C ALA A 147 -3.80 -20.93 4.43
N ASP A 148 -3.32 -21.21 5.65
CA ASP A 148 -3.93 -20.73 6.89
C ASP A 148 -3.85 -19.19 6.98
N PHE A 149 -2.70 -18.60 6.63
CA PHE A 149 -2.53 -17.14 6.54
C PHE A 149 -3.47 -16.50 5.52
N HIS A 150 -3.63 -17.10 4.34
CA HIS A 150 -4.53 -16.63 3.29
C HIS A 150 -6.01 -16.66 3.72
N SER A 151 -6.46 -17.76 4.32
CA SER A 151 -7.83 -17.89 4.86
C SER A 151 -8.13 -16.80 5.90
N ASN A 152 -7.17 -16.58 6.80
CA ASN A 152 -7.27 -15.60 7.85
C ASN A 152 -7.34 -14.16 7.32
N GLN A 153 -6.55 -13.84 6.31
CA GLN A 153 -6.58 -12.51 5.69
C GLN A 153 -7.89 -12.23 4.92
N THR A 154 -8.54 -13.27 4.37
CA THR A 154 -9.88 -13.13 3.79
C THR A 154 -10.86 -12.56 4.81
N THR A 155 -10.74 -12.94 6.09
CA THR A 155 -11.55 -12.38 7.18
C THR A 155 -11.30 -10.89 7.39
N CYS A 156 -10.03 -10.45 7.39
CA CYS A 156 -9.69 -9.02 7.51
C CYS A 156 -10.24 -8.19 6.34
N VAL A 157 -10.12 -8.70 5.12
CA VAL A 157 -10.67 -8.06 3.92
C VAL A 157 -12.19 -7.95 4.01
N GLN A 158 -12.86 -9.01 4.47
CA GLN A 158 -14.31 -9.04 4.67
C GLN A 158 -14.76 -7.99 5.69
N MET A 159 -14.06 -7.85 6.83
CA MET A 159 -14.37 -6.84 7.84
C MET A 159 -14.33 -5.41 7.27
N ASN A 160 -13.28 -5.11 6.51
CA ASN A 160 -13.13 -3.80 5.85
C ASN A 160 -14.16 -3.59 4.74
N ALA A 161 -14.47 -4.62 3.95
CA ALA A 161 -15.47 -4.56 2.90
C ALA A 161 -16.87 -4.27 3.47
N ASN A 162 -17.25 -4.96 4.54
CA ASN A 162 -18.51 -4.73 5.25
C ASN A 162 -18.57 -3.30 5.80
N SER A 163 -17.48 -2.83 6.43
CA SER A 163 -17.40 -1.47 6.97
C SER A 163 -17.53 -0.40 5.87
N VAL A 164 -16.90 -0.62 4.72
CA VAL A 164 -17.03 0.24 3.53
C VAL A 164 -18.47 0.26 3.00
N GLN A 165 -19.13 -0.89 2.96
CA GLN A 165 -20.50 -1.02 2.49
C GLN A 165 -21.49 -0.31 3.42
N GLU A 166 -21.40 -0.56 4.73
CA GLU A 166 -22.27 0.04 5.74
C GLU A 166 -22.08 1.56 5.81
N LEU A 167 -20.83 2.03 5.84
CA LEU A 167 -20.53 3.46 5.82
C LEU A 167 -21.07 4.13 4.54
N GLY A 168 -20.95 3.47 3.40
CA GLY A 168 -21.48 3.94 2.12
C GLY A 168 -23.01 4.00 2.11
N ALA A 169 -23.69 2.99 2.66
CA ALA A 169 -25.14 2.94 2.73
C ALA A 169 -25.70 4.09 3.59
N ILE A 170 -25.18 4.24 4.82
CA ILE A 170 -25.57 5.30 5.75
C ILE A 170 -25.32 6.68 5.14
N HIS A 171 -24.16 6.87 4.51
CA HIS A 171 -23.82 8.14 3.88
C HIS A 171 -24.77 8.50 2.73
N ASN A 172 -25.12 7.54 1.88
CA ASN A 172 -26.03 7.77 0.77
C ASN A 172 -27.46 8.08 1.23
N GLU A 173 -27.94 7.36 2.25
CA GLU A 173 -29.25 7.60 2.87
C GLU A 173 -29.33 9.03 3.44
N VAL A 174 -28.39 9.37 4.32
CA VAL A 174 -28.30 10.69 4.94
C VAL A 174 -28.20 11.81 3.90
N ASN A 175 -27.35 11.65 2.89
CA ASN A 175 -27.19 12.66 1.84
C ASN A 175 -28.48 12.84 1.02
N THR A 176 -29.23 11.76 0.79
CA THR A 176 -30.51 11.80 0.07
C THR A 176 -31.56 12.55 0.88
N ASP A 177 -31.67 12.28 2.17
CA ASP A 177 -32.65 12.93 3.04
C ASP A 177 -32.35 14.41 3.26
N VAL A 178 -31.08 14.77 3.51
CA VAL A 178 -30.65 16.17 3.63
C VAL A 178 -30.92 16.94 2.34
N LYS A 179 -30.57 16.38 1.17
CA LYS A 179 -30.85 17.02 -0.13
C LYS A 179 -32.32 17.21 -0.42
N ARG A 180 -33.16 16.24 -0.03
CA ARG A 180 -34.62 16.36 -0.16
C ARG A 180 -35.12 17.55 0.65
N LYS A 181 -34.72 17.64 1.92
CA LYS A 181 -35.11 18.75 2.81
C LYS A 181 -34.56 20.10 2.36
N GLN A 182 -33.33 20.13 1.86
CA GLN A 182 -32.74 21.34 1.26
C GLN A 182 -33.57 21.82 0.06
N THR A 183 -34.00 20.90 -0.80
CA THR A 183 -34.83 21.22 -1.98
C THR A 183 -36.17 21.80 -1.56
N ASP A 184 -36.83 21.20 -0.56
CA ASP A 184 -38.10 21.70 -0.01
C ASP A 184 -37.94 23.11 0.57
N PHE A 185 -36.87 23.33 1.33
CA PHE A 185 -36.52 24.63 1.90
C PHE A 185 -36.27 25.69 0.82
N ASP A 186 -35.48 25.37 -0.20
CA ASP A 186 -35.20 26.27 -1.32
C ASP A 186 -36.45 26.65 -2.12
N MET A 187 -37.38 25.70 -2.33
CA MET A 187 -38.64 25.96 -3.00
C MET A 187 -39.49 26.97 -2.23
N LEU A 188 -39.60 26.83 -0.91
CA LEU A 188 -40.36 27.75 -0.06
C LEU A 188 -39.68 29.11 0.04
N ARG A 189 -38.35 29.15 0.17
CA ARG A 189 -37.59 30.41 0.16
C ARG A 189 -37.82 31.21 -1.12
N ARG A 190 -37.81 30.55 -2.29
CA ARG A 190 -38.15 31.20 -3.57
C ARG A 190 -39.60 31.69 -3.61
N ARG A 191 -40.55 30.92 -3.05
CA ARG A 191 -41.95 31.33 -2.96
C ARG A 191 -42.11 32.59 -2.12
N VAL A 192 -41.45 32.66 -0.96
CA VAL A 192 -41.43 33.86 -0.11
C VAL A 192 -40.82 35.04 -0.87
N GLN A 193 -39.72 34.86 -1.58
CA GLN A 193 -39.10 35.92 -2.39
C GLN A 193 -40.07 36.50 -3.44
N VAL A 194 -40.82 35.64 -4.14
CA VAL A 194 -41.84 36.08 -5.09
C VAL A 194 -42.95 36.87 -4.37
N LYS A 195 -43.44 36.37 -3.23
CA LYS A 195 -44.48 37.03 -2.43
C LYS A 195 -44.03 38.37 -1.86
N GLN A 196 -42.78 38.46 -1.44
CA GLN A 196 -42.12 39.67 -0.99
C GLN A 196 -42.12 40.73 -2.10
N SER A 197 -41.69 40.36 -3.31
CA SER A 197 -41.69 41.27 -4.47
C SER A 197 -43.11 41.69 -4.89
N GLU A 198 -44.10 40.80 -4.81
CA GLU A 198 -45.51 41.12 -5.05
C GLU A 198 -46.03 42.16 -4.04
N PHE A 199 -45.74 41.95 -2.76
CA PHE A 199 -46.10 42.87 -1.68
C PHE A 199 -45.44 44.25 -1.85
N GLU A 200 -44.15 44.31 -2.14
CA GLU A 200 -43.41 45.55 -2.38
C GLU A 200 -43.97 46.33 -3.57
N ARG A 201 -44.28 45.64 -4.68
CA ARG A 201 -44.91 46.24 -5.85
C ARG A 201 -46.29 46.83 -5.53
N LEU A 202 -47.12 46.10 -4.78
CA LEU A 202 -48.46 46.57 -4.37
C LEU A 202 -48.35 47.76 -3.41
N ARG A 203 -47.41 47.75 -2.48
CA ARG A 203 -47.15 48.86 -1.56
C ARG A 203 -46.68 50.11 -2.29
N ALA A 204 -45.82 49.96 -3.30
CA ALA A 204 -45.34 51.06 -4.13
C ALA A 204 -46.44 51.71 -5.00
N SER A 205 -47.55 51.01 -5.27
CA SER A 205 -48.67 51.54 -6.06
C SER A 205 -49.53 52.60 -5.35
N GLY A 206 -49.20 52.97 -4.10
CA GLY A 206 -49.72 54.18 -3.45
C GLY A 206 -51.05 54.04 -2.69
N GLN A 207 -51.58 52.82 -2.52
CA GLN A 207 -52.77 52.57 -1.68
C GLN A 207 -52.46 51.66 -0.49
N PRO A 208 -51.85 52.18 0.58
CA PRO A 208 -51.37 51.39 1.72
C PRO A 208 -52.48 50.69 2.53
N HIS A 209 -53.76 50.97 2.27
CA HIS A 209 -54.91 50.36 2.96
C HIS A 209 -55.89 49.66 2.00
N ASN A 210 -55.44 49.31 0.79
CA ASN A 210 -56.23 48.48 -0.10
C ASN A 210 -56.26 47.03 0.43
N ALA A 211 -57.42 46.37 0.38
CA ALA A 211 -57.59 44.95 0.75
C ALA A 211 -56.57 44.03 0.04
N ALA A 212 -56.13 44.40 -1.17
CA ALA A 212 -55.07 43.70 -1.89
C ALA A 212 -53.71 43.74 -1.17
N VAL A 213 -53.34 44.86 -0.53
CA VAL A 213 -52.09 45.00 0.23
C VAL A 213 -52.16 44.19 1.52
N GLN A 214 -53.29 44.23 2.22
CA GLN A 214 -53.51 43.44 3.45
C GLN A 214 -53.48 41.93 3.17
N ASN A 215 -54.10 41.49 2.06
CA ASN A 215 -54.07 40.09 1.65
C ASN A 215 -52.65 39.64 1.25
N ALA A 216 -51.91 40.48 0.53
CA ALA A 216 -50.51 40.21 0.19
C ALA A 216 -49.61 40.13 1.44
N GLU A 217 -49.82 40.99 2.43
CA GLU A 217 -49.11 40.94 3.71
C GLU A 217 -49.43 39.66 4.49
N ALA A 218 -50.71 39.26 4.55
CA ALA A 218 -51.12 38.03 5.21
C ALA A 218 -50.51 36.79 4.54
N THR A 219 -50.55 36.72 3.21
CA THR A 219 -49.97 35.61 2.43
C THR A 219 -48.45 35.56 2.58
N LEU A 220 -47.78 36.72 2.63
CA LEU A 220 -46.34 36.78 2.87
C LEU A 220 -45.99 36.30 4.29
N ARG A 221 -46.77 36.70 5.30
CA ARG A 221 -46.58 36.27 6.68
C ARG A 221 -46.77 34.77 6.85
N GLU A 222 -47.78 34.19 6.20
CA GLU A 222 -48.02 32.74 6.18
C GLU A 222 -46.85 32.01 5.50
N ALA A 223 -46.44 32.44 4.31
CA ALA A 223 -45.32 31.82 3.61
C ALA A 223 -43.97 31.95 4.38
N ALA A 224 -43.77 33.05 5.11
CA ALA A 224 -42.60 33.22 5.97
C ALA A 224 -42.62 32.27 7.18
N ALA A 225 -43.79 32.03 7.79
CA ALA A 225 -43.93 31.03 8.85
C ALA A 225 -43.66 29.61 8.35
N ASP A 226 -44.12 29.27 7.14
CA ASP A 226 -43.82 27.97 6.51
C ASP A 226 -42.31 27.76 6.27
N VAL A 227 -41.60 28.81 5.88
CA VAL A 227 -40.13 28.77 5.71
C VAL A 227 -39.43 28.50 7.03
N GLU A 228 -39.88 29.09 8.14
CA GLU A 228 -39.30 28.84 9.47
C GLU A 228 -39.48 27.37 9.88
N VAL A 229 -40.70 26.83 9.74
CA VAL A 229 -40.99 25.43 10.07
C VAL A 229 -40.16 24.45 9.24
N ILE A 230 -40.03 24.70 7.93
CA ILE A 230 -39.25 23.83 7.05
C ILE A 230 -37.73 24.04 7.23
N GLY A 231 -37.29 25.24 7.55
CA GLY A 231 -35.91 25.54 7.92
C GLY A 231 -35.48 24.75 9.16
N ASP A 232 -36.31 24.75 10.20
CA ASP A 232 -36.08 23.95 11.41
C ASP A 232 -36.06 22.44 11.08
N SER A 233 -36.96 21.97 10.22
CA SER A 233 -36.95 20.57 9.75
C SER A 233 -35.69 20.23 8.96
N TYR A 234 -35.15 21.17 8.18
CA TYR A 234 -33.91 20.97 7.42
C TYR A 234 -32.70 20.88 8.35
N LEU A 235 -32.57 21.81 9.29
CA LEU A 235 -31.49 21.82 10.28
C LEU A 235 -31.51 20.55 11.16
N LEU A 236 -32.70 20.08 11.53
CA LEU A 236 -32.87 18.83 12.26
C LEU A 236 -32.37 17.62 11.46
N GLU A 237 -32.65 17.57 10.15
CA GLU A 237 -32.18 16.49 9.28
C GLU A 237 -30.66 16.53 9.09
N ILE A 238 -30.06 17.72 8.95
CA ILE A 238 -28.60 17.86 8.95
C ILE A 238 -28.02 17.32 10.25
N GLN A 239 -28.57 17.71 11.41
CA GLN A 239 -28.07 17.27 12.71
C GLN A 239 -28.16 15.74 12.85
N LYS A 240 -29.31 15.16 12.52
CA LYS A 240 -29.51 13.70 12.50
C LYS A 240 -28.52 13.02 11.55
N GLY A 241 -28.30 13.58 10.36
CA GLY A 241 -27.32 13.12 9.40
C GLY A 241 -25.88 13.19 9.94
N MET A 242 -25.54 14.28 10.63
CA MET A 242 -24.24 14.47 11.27
C MET A 242 -23.98 13.47 12.38
N ASP A 243 -25.00 13.10 13.16
CA ASP A 243 -24.89 12.11 14.24
C ASP A 243 -24.82 10.69 13.68
N ALA A 244 -25.63 10.35 12.68
CA ALA A 244 -25.58 9.06 12.00
C ALA A 244 -24.23 8.82 11.32
N THR A 245 -23.72 9.81 10.58
CA THR A 245 -22.40 9.71 9.94
C THR A 245 -21.26 9.69 10.94
N ARG A 246 -21.39 10.40 12.08
CA ARG A 246 -20.40 10.32 13.17
C ARG A 246 -20.35 8.91 13.75
N PHE A 247 -21.49 8.33 14.11
CA PHE A 247 -21.55 6.98 14.65
C PHE A 247 -20.99 5.96 13.64
N ALA A 248 -21.36 6.08 12.37
CA ALA A 248 -20.82 5.22 11.32
C ALA A 248 -19.30 5.36 11.17
N LEU A 249 -18.75 6.57 11.26
CA LEU A 249 -17.30 6.81 11.26
C LEU A 249 -16.61 6.19 12.48
N GLU A 250 -17.20 6.29 13.67
CA GLU A 250 -16.67 5.69 14.90
C GLU A 250 -16.63 4.15 14.78
N GLN A 251 -17.72 3.53 14.32
CA GLN A 251 -17.78 2.08 14.05
C GLN A 251 -16.75 1.65 13.00
N THR A 252 -16.69 2.39 11.89
CA THR A 252 -15.74 2.13 10.80
C THR A 252 -14.30 2.26 11.29
N THR A 253 -14.02 3.22 12.15
CA THR A 253 -12.68 3.43 12.73
C THR A 253 -12.30 2.27 13.65
N MET A 254 -13.20 1.82 14.52
CA MET A 254 -12.95 0.66 15.39
C MET A 254 -12.71 -0.61 14.58
N SER A 255 -13.57 -0.87 13.59
CA SER A 255 -13.43 -2.02 12.68
C SER A 255 -12.15 -1.96 11.86
N GLY A 256 -11.80 -0.78 11.34
CA GLY A 256 -10.57 -0.55 10.60
C GLY A 256 -9.33 -0.85 11.43
N TRP A 257 -9.24 -0.30 12.65
CA TRP A 257 -8.12 -0.61 13.56
C TRP A 257 -8.08 -2.08 13.99
N ALA A 258 -9.24 -2.70 14.22
CA ALA A 258 -9.31 -4.13 14.49
C ALA A 258 -8.75 -4.95 13.32
N SER A 259 -9.14 -4.63 12.08
CA SER A 259 -8.62 -5.31 10.89
C SER A 259 -7.11 -5.19 10.74
N ILE A 260 -6.55 -4.00 11.02
CA ILE A 260 -5.11 -3.73 10.98
C ILE A 260 -4.40 -4.58 12.04
N ASN A 261 -4.91 -4.59 13.26
CA ASN A 261 -4.33 -5.35 14.34
C ASN A 261 -4.33 -6.86 14.03
N VAL A 262 -5.48 -7.40 13.60
CA VAL A 262 -5.59 -8.82 13.22
C VAL A 262 -4.62 -9.15 12.09
N PHE A 263 -4.53 -8.31 11.06
CA PHE A 263 -3.60 -8.51 9.95
C PHE A 263 -2.15 -8.56 10.43
N PHE A 264 -1.69 -7.60 11.24
CA PHE A 264 -0.30 -7.58 11.70
C PHE A 264 0.02 -8.71 12.68
N VAL A 265 -0.92 -9.10 13.54
CA VAL A 265 -0.74 -10.26 14.42
C VAL A 265 -0.58 -11.53 13.59
N GLN A 266 -1.45 -11.74 12.60
CA GLN A 266 -1.39 -12.90 11.71
C GLN A 266 -0.13 -12.91 10.85
N LEU A 267 0.27 -11.75 10.32
CA LEU A 267 1.53 -11.60 9.57
C LEU A 267 2.74 -11.92 10.45
N THR A 268 2.73 -11.49 11.71
CA THR A 268 3.82 -11.79 12.66
C THR A 268 3.94 -13.29 12.91
N THR A 269 2.81 -13.96 13.17
CA THR A 269 2.77 -15.42 13.35
C THR A 269 3.24 -16.15 12.10
N PHE A 270 2.73 -15.76 10.93
CA PHE A 270 3.15 -16.32 9.64
C PHE A 270 4.66 -16.19 9.43
N MET A 271 5.23 -15.00 9.62
CA MET A 271 6.66 -14.77 9.42
C MET A 271 7.52 -15.58 10.40
N LYS A 272 7.05 -15.75 11.63
CA LYS A 272 7.71 -16.60 12.63
C LYS A 272 7.70 -18.07 12.20
N ASP A 273 6.55 -18.61 11.86
CA ASP A 273 6.40 -20.02 11.48
C ASP A 273 7.14 -20.34 10.17
N MET A 274 7.17 -19.39 9.22
CA MET A 274 7.97 -19.45 8.01
C MET A 274 9.48 -19.45 8.31
N SER A 275 9.94 -18.61 9.23
CA SER A 275 11.35 -18.58 9.66
C SER A 275 11.77 -19.91 10.29
N GLU A 276 10.94 -20.48 11.16
CA GLU A 276 11.20 -21.78 11.81
C GLU A 276 11.23 -22.93 10.77
N SER A 277 10.32 -22.90 9.80
CA SER A 277 10.26 -23.90 8.73
C SER A 277 11.45 -23.80 7.77
N THR A 278 11.83 -22.59 7.36
CA THR A 278 13.00 -22.36 6.50
C THR A 278 14.32 -22.68 7.21
N ALA A 279 14.43 -22.43 8.52
CA ALA A 279 15.56 -22.89 9.33
C ALA A 279 15.64 -24.42 9.37
N SER A 280 14.49 -25.11 9.43
CA SER A 280 14.43 -26.57 9.38
C SER A 280 14.89 -27.11 8.03
N ILE A 281 14.48 -26.48 6.91
CA ILE A 281 15.00 -26.80 5.57
C ILE A 281 16.52 -26.64 5.52
N GLY A 282 17.06 -25.53 6.03
CA GLY A 282 18.50 -25.28 6.08
C GLY A 282 19.26 -26.33 6.91
N ASN A 283 18.68 -26.78 8.03
CA ASN A 283 19.24 -27.86 8.84
C ASN A 283 19.26 -29.20 8.09
N ILE A 284 18.18 -29.55 7.39
CA ILE A 284 18.12 -30.76 6.56
C ILE A 284 19.17 -30.70 5.45
N ALA A 285 19.27 -29.58 4.74
CA ALA A 285 20.29 -29.37 3.70
C ALA A 285 21.72 -29.51 4.25
N LYS A 286 21.97 -29.00 5.47
CA LYS A 286 23.26 -29.17 6.16
C LYS A 286 23.54 -30.63 6.51
N VAL A 287 22.53 -31.38 6.93
CA VAL A 287 22.66 -32.83 7.21
C VAL A 287 22.97 -33.59 5.93
N ILE A 288 22.23 -33.35 4.84
CA ILE A 288 22.47 -33.92 3.50
C ILE A 288 23.93 -33.68 3.09
N LYS A 289 24.41 -32.42 3.16
CA LYS A 289 25.80 -32.07 2.86
C LYS A 289 26.81 -32.85 3.71
N ASN A 290 26.55 -32.99 5.01
CA ASN A 290 27.48 -33.67 5.92
C ASN A 290 27.48 -35.19 5.71
N GLU A 291 26.34 -35.78 5.36
CA GLU A 291 26.21 -37.22 5.09
C GLU A 291 26.88 -37.62 3.77
N GLN A 292 26.91 -36.74 2.77
CA GLN A 292 27.59 -37.01 1.50
C GLN A 292 29.10 -37.28 1.66
N GLN A 293 29.75 -36.79 2.73
CA GLN A 293 31.20 -36.92 3.00
C GLN A 293 32.17 -36.50 1.87
N VAL A 294 31.67 -36.04 0.71
CA VAL A 294 32.43 -35.64 -0.49
C VAL A 294 33.55 -34.65 -0.14
N SER A 295 33.32 -33.73 0.80
CA SER A 295 34.35 -32.76 1.19
C SER A 295 35.58 -33.39 1.87
N LYS A 296 35.44 -34.54 2.56
CA LYS A 296 36.57 -35.27 3.14
C LYS A 296 37.32 -36.05 2.06
N GLU A 297 36.58 -36.75 1.21
CA GLU A 297 37.14 -37.54 0.11
C GLU A 297 37.89 -36.66 -0.88
N LEU A 298 37.33 -35.53 -1.28
CA LEU A 298 38.01 -34.56 -2.14
C LEU A 298 39.29 -34.01 -1.50
N GLY A 299 39.29 -33.80 -0.18
CA GLY A 299 40.44 -33.33 0.57
C GLY A 299 41.54 -34.38 0.75
N GLU A 300 41.18 -35.67 0.77
CA GLU A 300 42.12 -36.79 0.76
C GLU A 300 42.70 -37.01 -0.64
N GLU A 301 41.86 -36.93 -1.67
CA GLU A 301 42.29 -37.10 -3.06
C GLU A 301 43.18 -35.95 -3.52
N LYS A 302 42.87 -34.70 -3.13
CA LYS A 302 43.77 -33.56 -3.35
C LYS A 302 45.14 -33.77 -2.70
N ARG A 303 45.17 -34.28 -1.47
CA ARG A 303 46.44 -34.61 -0.77
C ARG A 303 47.19 -35.77 -1.44
N ARG A 304 46.50 -36.77 -1.97
CA ARG A 304 47.13 -37.85 -2.77
C ARG A 304 47.74 -37.31 -4.06
N LEU A 305 47.02 -36.47 -4.79
CA LEU A 305 47.50 -35.88 -6.03
C LEU A 305 48.72 -34.98 -5.80
N GLU A 306 48.71 -34.15 -4.75
CA GLU A 306 49.86 -33.35 -4.35
C GLU A 306 51.08 -34.23 -3.98
N ALA A 307 50.87 -35.33 -3.24
CA ALA A 307 51.95 -36.27 -2.90
C ALA A 307 52.52 -37.00 -4.13
N VAL A 308 51.68 -37.36 -5.11
CA VAL A 308 52.11 -37.96 -6.38
C VAL A 308 52.90 -36.95 -7.22
N GLN A 309 52.48 -35.68 -7.24
CA GLN A 309 53.17 -34.61 -7.96
C GLN A 309 54.54 -34.29 -7.35
N VAL A 310 54.66 -34.30 -6.02
CA VAL A 310 55.94 -34.15 -5.31
C VAL A 310 56.88 -35.31 -5.60
N ARG A 311 56.39 -36.57 -5.62
CA ARG A 311 57.21 -37.74 -6.00
C ARG A 311 57.65 -37.69 -7.46
N ALA A 312 56.77 -37.25 -8.37
CA ALA A 312 57.11 -37.10 -9.79
C ALA A 312 58.17 -36.00 -10.02
N GLN A 313 58.15 -34.93 -9.23
CA GLN A 313 59.19 -33.89 -9.27
C GLN A 313 60.51 -34.38 -8.66
N GLN A 314 60.49 -35.20 -7.61
CA GLN A 314 61.70 -35.83 -7.05
C GLN A 314 62.35 -36.81 -8.03
N HIS A 315 61.57 -37.65 -8.72
CA HIS A 315 62.09 -38.55 -9.76
C HIS A 315 62.68 -37.80 -10.97
N LYS A 316 62.14 -36.62 -11.32
CA LYS A 316 62.74 -35.77 -12.37
C LYS A 316 64.07 -35.13 -11.93
N MET A 317 64.25 -34.82 -10.64
CA MET A 317 65.54 -34.32 -10.12
C MET A 317 66.61 -35.42 -10.05
N GLU A 318 66.24 -36.67 -9.76
CA GLU A 318 67.19 -37.81 -9.76
C GLU A 318 67.65 -38.22 -11.18
N GLN A 319 66.82 -38.05 -12.21
CA GLN A 319 67.23 -38.31 -13.60
C GLN A 319 68.15 -37.24 -14.20
N GLN A 320 68.32 -36.08 -13.56
CA GLN A 320 69.20 -35.00 -14.04
C GLN A 320 70.67 -35.13 -13.57
N HIS A 321 71.02 -36.17 -12.80
CA HIS A 321 72.37 -36.36 -12.25
C HIS A 321 73.20 -37.51 -12.86
N GLN A 322 72.85 -38.03 -14.05
CA GLN A 322 73.75 -38.95 -14.79
C GLN A 322 74.78 -38.17 -15.64
N PRO A 323 76.10 -38.42 -15.50
CA PRO A 323 77.13 -37.72 -16.28
C PRO A 323 77.21 -38.25 -17.71
N GLN A 324 77.10 -37.34 -18.69
CA GLN A 324 77.33 -37.62 -20.11
C GLN A 324 78.83 -37.75 -20.42
N THR A 325 79.19 -38.82 -21.13
CA THR A 325 80.43 -38.94 -21.91
C THR A 325 80.07 -39.11 -23.40
N LEU A 326 80.71 -38.30 -24.26
CA LEU A 326 80.70 -38.29 -25.74
C LEU A 326 82.18 -38.21 -26.21
N PRO A 327 82.54 -38.36 -27.51
CA PRO A 327 82.20 -39.34 -28.57
C PRO A 327 83.50 -39.78 -29.34
N PRO A 328 83.46 -40.36 -30.58
CA PRO A 328 83.28 -39.60 -31.87
C PRO A 328 82.53 -40.44 -32.95
N ALA A 329 82.30 -40.10 -34.23
CA ALA A 329 82.07 -38.89 -35.04
C ALA A 329 81.90 -39.38 -36.51
N ALA A 330 81.00 -38.77 -37.31
CA ALA A 330 80.92 -38.70 -38.80
C ALA A 330 79.46 -38.87 -39.28
N GLN A 331 78.90 -38.14 -40.24
CA GLN A 331 79.32 -37.00 -41.06
C GLN A 331 78.05 -36.41 -41.72
N HIS A 332 78.12 -35.12 -42.05
CA HIS A 332 77.16 -34.23 -42.70
C HIS A 332 76.45 -34.76 -43.98
N CYS A 333 75.23 -34.26 -44.24
CA CYS A 333 74.96 -33.24 -45.28
C CYS A 333 73.53 -32.66 -45.22
N ASP A 334 73.45 -31.35 -45.46
CA ASP A 334 72.29 -30.44 -45.41
C ASP A 334 71.30 -30.58 -46.59
N ALA A 335 70.04 -30.16 -46.40
CA ALA A 335 69.46 -28.96 -47.05
C ALA A 335 67.91 -28.85 -46.96
N ASN A 336 67.47 -27.59 -46.78
CA ASN A 336 66.21 -26.94 -47.19
C ASN A 336 64.90 -27.01 -46.37
N TYR A 337 64.63 -25.89 -45.69
CA TYR A 337 63.54 -24.91 -45.86
C TYR A 337 62.13 -25.36 -46.33
N ASP A 338 61.12 -25.04 -45.51
CA ASP A 338 59.91 -24.22 -45.81
C ASP A 338 59.04 -24.22 -44.52
N LEU A 339 58.83 -23.14 -43.77
CA LEU A 339 58.14 -21.87 -44.06
C LEU A 339 56.70 -22.03 -44.57
N PHE A 340 55.73 -21.88 -43.65
CA PHE A 340 54.49 -21.17 -43.95
C PHE A 340 54.06 -20.35 -42.72
N ILE A 341 54.16 -19.03 -42.89
CA ILE A 341 53.39 -18.00 -42.18
C ILE A 341 52.26 -17.58 -43.12
N ALA A 342 51.08 -17.33 -42.55
CA ALA A 342 50.12 -16.30 -43.00
C ALA A 342 49.40 -15.87 -41.71
N GLU A 343 49.56 -14.69 -41.12
CA GLU A 343 49.49 -13.30 -41.59
C GLU A 343 48.11 -12.92 -42.15
N SER A 344 47.31 -12.23 -41.33
CA SER A 344 46.45 -11.09 -41.72
C SER A 344 45.87 -10.36 -40.49
N SER A 345 46.61 -9.31 -40.12
CA SER A 345 46.26 -7.96 -39.63
C SER A 345 45.09 -7.65 -38.65
N PRO A 346 45.33 -6.75 -37.65
CA PRO A 346 44.34 -5.89 -36.96
C PRO A 346 44.15 -4.56 -37.74
N PRO A 347 43.19 -3.63 -37.46
CA PRO A 347 43.15 -2.73 -36.26
C PRO A 347 41.69 -2.39 -35.79
N THR A 348 41.37 -1.67 -34.72
CA THR A 348 41.73 -0.27 -34.39
C THR A 348 41.24 0.07 -32.97
N GLU A 349 42.11 0.67 -32.15
CA GLU A 349 41.82 1.48 -30.95
C GLU A 349 40.99 2.73 -31.37
N ASP A 350 40.22 3.49 -30.58
CA ASP A 350 40.25 3.93 -29.18
C ASP A 350 38.94 4.79 -28.97
N PRO A 351 38.75 5.67 -27.98
CA PRO A 351 38.85 5.60 -26.52
C PRO A 351 37.52 6.00 -25.82
N SER A 352 37.24 5.47 -24.63
CA SER A 352 36.63 6.27 -23.54
C SER A 352 36.59 5.48 -22.21
N GLU A 353 37.73 5.45 -21.52
CA GLU A 353 37.78 5.17 -20.09
C GLU A 353 37.63 6.46 -19.27
N PRO A 354 36.81 6.45 -18.20
CA PRO A 354 37.07 7.23 -17.01
C PRO A 354 37.95 6.41 -16.05
N ASN A 355 39.10 7.00 -15.76
CA ASN A 355 40.15 6.61 -14.84
C ASN A 355 39.62 6.23 -13.44
N TYR A 356 39.69 4.94 -13.07
CA TYR A 356 39.53 4.47 -11.70
C TYR A 356 40.87 3.93 -11.16
N PRO A 357 41.22 4.19 -9.89
CA PRO A 357 42.49 3.77 -9.32
C PRO A 357 42.59 2.24 -9.24
N PRO A 358 43.80 1.66 -9.30
CA PRO A 358 43.99 0.21 -9.28
C PRO A 358 43.59 -0.35 -7.92
N THR A 359 42.37 -0.87 -7.83
CA THR A 359 41.99 -1.71 -6.71
C THR A 359 42.75 -3.02 -6.86
N LYS A 360 43.64 -3.28 -5.89
CA LYS A 360 44.31 -4.57 -5.75
C LYS A 360 43.23 -5.65 -5.72
N SER A 361 43.08 -6.37 -6.84
CA SER A 361 42.29 -7.60 -6.91
C SER A 361 42.97 -8.64 -6.03
N LYS A 362 42.65 -8.60 -4.74
CA LYS A 362 42.88 -9.69 -3.83
C LYS A 362 41.99 -10.81 -4.36
N ARG A 363 42.57 -11.82 -5.02
CA ARG A 363 41.87 -13.07 -5.31
C ARG A 363 41.31 -13.56 -3.96
N MET A 364 39.99 -13.47 -3.77
CA MET A 364 39.34 -14.10 -2.63
C MET A 364 39.64 -15.58 -2.73
N SER A 365 40.30 -16.12 -1.70
CA SER A 365 40.41 -17.56 -1.55
C SER A 365 39.02 -18.11 -1.20
N ILE A 366 38.72 -19.31 -1.67
CA ILE A 366 37.52 -20.07 -1.27
C ILE A 366 37.40 -20.18 0.26
N ASP A 367 38.51 -20.10 0.98
CA ASP A 367 38.54 -20.14 2.45
C ASP A 367 37.94 -18.88 3.11
N ASP A 368 37.85 -17.75 2.41
CA ASP A 368 37.28 -16.51 2.95
C ASP A 368 35.73 -16.49 2.85
N LEU A 369 35.13 -17.46 2.15
CA LEU A 369 33.66 -17.56 1.98
C LEU A 369 32.94 -18.30 3.11
N PHE A 370 33.68 -18.89 4.07
CA PHE A 370 33.12 -19.78 5.09
C PHE A 370 33.57 -19.50 6.54
N ARG A 371 33.87 -18.24 6.87
CA ARG A 371 34.00 -17.81 8.27
C ARG A 371 32.76 -17.11 8.79
#